data_AF-A0A378NFW2-F1
#
_entry.id   AF-A0A378NFW2-F1
#
_cell.length_a   1.000
_cell.length_b   1.000
_cell.length_c   1.000
_cell.angle_alpha   90.00
_cell.angle_beta   90.00
_cell.angle_gamma   90.00
#
_symmetry.space_group_name_H-M   'P 1'
#
loop_
_entity.id
_entity.type
_entity.pdbx_description
1 polymer ?
#
loop_
_entity_poly.entity_id
_entity_poly.type
_entity_poly.pdbx_seq_one_letter_code
_entity_poly.pdbx_strand_id
1 'polypeptide(L)' 'MNAQTTLNNHKDYILCGRKEKRTSDFINVFEVFENEATQEFVIERAMFRNGKLIDWNQSDKMNAEQAQQLWQAYIH' A
#
# COMPACT_ATOMS: atom_id res chain seq x y z
N MET A 1 -15.22 8.91 7.48
CA MET A 1 -14.32 7.91 6.88
C MET A 1 -13.38 7.48 7.98
N ASN A 2 -13.59 6.29 8.54
CA ASN A 2 -12.68 5.75 9.55
C ASN A 2 -11.32 5.60 8.90
N ALA A 3 -10.26 6.05 9.58
CA ALA A 3 -8.90 5.66 9.27
C ALA A 3 -8.86 4.14 9.44
N GLN A 4 -9.15 3.42 8.36
CA GLN A 4 -9.02 1.99 8.27
C GLN A 4 -7.59 1.70 8.70
N THR A 5 -7.44 0.93 9.78
CA THR A 5 -6.18 0.70 10.46
C THR A 5 -5.20 0.12 9.44
N THR A 6 -4.34 0.98 8.90
CA THR A 6 -3.36 0.59 7.88
C THR A 6 -2.49 -0.51 8.47
N LEU A 7 -1.96 -1.40 7.62
CA LEU A 7 -1.12 -2.50 8.09
C LEU A 7 0.15 -2.04 8.85
N ASN A 8 0.50 -0.74 8.79
CA ASN A 8 1.54 -0.14 9.64
C ASN A 8 1.29 -0.35 11.14
N ASN A 9 0.04 -0.50 11.58
CA ASN A 9 -0.28 -0.73 12.99
C ASN A 9 -0.49 -2.21 13.32
N HIS A 10 -0.27 -3.12 12.37
CA HIS A 10 -0.45 -4.55 12.57
C HIS A 10 0.90 -5.22 12.84
N LYS A 11 1.06 -5.81 14.03
CA LYS A 11 2.32 -6.39 14.51
C LYS A 11 2.91 -7.51 13.63
N ASP A 12 2.06 -8.19 12.86
CA ASP A 12 2.46 -9.32 12.03
C ASP A 12 2.90 -8.90 10.63
N TYR A 13 2.80 -7.60 10.30
CA TYR A 13 3.18 -7.06 9.00
C TYR A 13 4.36 -6.11 9.11
N ILE A 14 5.30 -6.25 8.17
CA ILE A 14 6.44 -5.35 8.01
C ILE A 14 6.30 -4.57 6.71
N LEU A 15 6.66 -3.27 6.72
CA LEU A 15 6.68 -2.45 5.53
C LEU A 15 7.95 -2.75 4.71
N CYS A 16 7.78 -3.47 3.61
CA CYS A 16 8.89 -3.89 2.74
C CYS A 16 9.15 -2.92 1.58
N GLY A 17 8.18 -2.07 1.24
CA GLY A 17 8.33 -1.11 0.15
C GLY A 17 7.38 0.05 0.25
N ARG A 18 7.84 1.25 -0.13
CA ARG A 18 7.00 2.45 -0.19
C ARG A 18 7.37 3.30 -1.39
N LYS A 19 6.36 3.80 -2.10
CA LYS A 19 6.50 4.76 -3.20
C LYS A 19 5.43 5.82 -3.06
N GLU A 20 5.83 7.04 -3.38
CA GLU A 20 4.93 8.17 -3.42
C GLU A 20 4.97 8.82 -4.81
N LYS A 21 3.80 9.12 -5.37
CA LYS A 21 3.64 9.83 -6.63
C LYS A 21 2.81 11.09 -6.39
N ARG A 22 3.46 12.25 -6.50
CA ARG A 22 2.83 13.56 -6.35
C ARG A 22 2.47 14.13 -7.71
N THR A 23 1.27 14.69 -7.82
CA THR A 23 0.82 15.55 -8.92
C THR A 23 0.41 16.92 -8.33
N SER A 24 -0.01 17.86 -9.18
CA SER A 24 -0.42 19.21 -8.74
C SER A 24 -1.50 19.19 -7.66
N ASP A 25 -2.43 18.23 -7.74
CA ASP A 25 -3.63 18.18 -6.90
C ASP A 25 -3.69 16.93 -6.01
N PHE A 26 -2.87 15.91 -6.28
CA PHE A 26 -2.97 14.62 -5.63
C PHE A 26 -1.63 14.08 -5.14
N ILE A 27 -1.68 13.31 -4.07
CA ILE A 27 -0.57 12.48 -3.58
C ILE A 27 -1.06 11.05 -3.55
N ASN A 28 -0.42 10.16 -4.31
CA ASN A 28 -0.66 8.72 -4.23
C ASN A 28 0.48 8.08 -3.46
N VAL A 29 0.15 7.35 -2.40
CA VAL A 29 1.08 6.55 -1.61
C VAL A 29 0.78 5.08 -1.87
N PHE A 30 1.81 4.32 -2.21
CA PHE A 30 1.77 2.88 -2.39
C PHE A 30 2.71 2.25 -1.36
N GLU A 31 2.22 1.30 -0.58
CA GLU A 31 2.97 0.62 0.47
C GLU A 31 2.81 -0.90 0.30
N VAL A 32 3.92 -1.64 0.38
CA VAL A 32 3.96 -3.10 0.30
C VAL A 32 4.27 -3.63 1.68
N PHE A 33 3.38 -4.47 2.19
CA PHE A 33 3.51 -5.13 3.48
C PHE A 33 3.72 -6.63 3.29
N GLU A 34 4.63 -7.22 4.06
CA GLU A 34 4.82 -8.67 4.15
C GLU A 34 4.36 -9.15 5.51
N ASN A 35 3.59 -10.24 5.54
CA ASN A 35 3.29 -10.97 6.76
C ASN A 35 4.44 -11.92 7.09
N GLU A 36 5.16 -11.68 8.18
CA GLU A 36 6.37 -12.46 8.51
C GLU A 36 6.07 -13.94 8.80
N ALA A 37 4.86 -14.28 9.23
CA ALA A 37 4.48 -15.65 9.57
C ALA A 37 4.06 -16.46 8.34
N THR A 38 3.40 -15.83 7.36
CA THR A 38 2.84 -16.53 6.19
C THR A 38 3.62 -16.25 4.90
N GLN A 39 4.54 -15.28 4.89
CA GLN A 39 5.21 -14.76 3.69
C GLN A 39 4.22 -14.27 2.61
N GLU A 40 3.02 -13.86 3.04
CA GLU A 40 2.03 -13.25 2.17
C GLU A 40 2.24 -11.74 2.11
N PHE A 41 2.04 -11.17 0.92
CA PHE A 41 2.20 -9.76 0.65
C PHE A 41 0.85 -9.09 0.44
N VAL A 42 0.75 -7.83 0.84
CA VAL A 42 -0.40 -6.97 0.64
C VAL A 42 0.09 -5.59 0.20
N ILE A 43 -0.56 -4.99 -0.79
CA ILE A 43 -0.25 -3.63 -1.24
C ILE A 43 -1.40 -2.70 -0.87
N GLU A 44 -1.10 -1.65 -0.12
CA GLU A 44 -2.01 -0.56 0.18
C GLU A 44 -1.76 0.63 -0.75
N ARG A 45 -2.85 1.24 -1.24
CA ARG A 45 -2.83 2.47 -2.03
C ARG A 45 -3.70 3.52 -1.34
N ALA A 46 -3.11 4.66 -1.01
CA ALA A 46 -3.82 5.81 -0.45
C ALA A 46 -3.67 7.02 -1.37
N MET A 47 -4.79 7.69 -1.69
CA MET A 47 -4.80 8.93 -2.45
C MET A 47 -5.24 10.09 -1.56
N PHE A 48 -4.45 11.16 -1.57
CA PHE A 48 -4.73 12.38 -0.81
C PHE A 48 -4.90 13.56 -1.76
N ARG A 49 -5.81 14.48 -1.41
CA ARG A 49 -5.98 15.79 -2.04
C ARG A 49 -5.97 16.85 -0.96
N ASN A 50 -5.08 17.84 -1.06
CA ASN A 50 -4.91 18.90 -0.05
C ASN A 50 -4.75 18.36 1.38
N GLY A 51 -3.96 17.29 1.55
CA GLY A 51 -3.71 16.65 2.84
C GLY A 51 -4.85 15.79 3.39
N LYS A 52 -5.99 15.68 2.69
CA LYS A 52 -7.10 14.80 3.07
C LYS A 52 -7.09 13.52 2.27
N LEU A 53 -7.28 12.38 2.93
CA LEU A 53 -7.50 11.09 2.29
C LEU A 53 -8.83 11.13 1.51
N ILE A 54 -8.78 10.78 0.22
CA ILE A 54 -9.94 10.77 -0.67
C ILE A 54 -10.22 9.39 -1.28
N ASP A 55 -9.21 8.52 -1.36
CA ASP A 55 -9.34 7.12 -1.77
C ASP A 55 -8.34 6.27 -0.98
N TRP A 56 -8.74 5.06 -0.62
CA TRP A 56 -7.88 4.06 -0.02
C TRP A 56 -8.30 2.68 -0.49
N ASN A 57 -7.35 1.87 -0.91
CA ASN A 57 -7.57 0.50 -1.33
C ASN A 57 -6.45 -0.41 -0.83
N GLN A 58 -6.78 -1.68 -0.63
CA GLN A 58 -5.85 -2.73 -0.25
C GLN A 58 -6.07 -3.91 -1.18
N SER A 59 -4.98 -4.50 -1.66
CA SER A 59 -5.04 -5.71 -2.47
C SER A 59 -5.45 -6.91 -1.63
N ASP A 60 -5.88 -7.98 -2.30
CA ASP A 60 -5.86 -9.31 -1.68
C ASP A 60 -4.44 -9.71 -1.28
N LYS A 61 -4.34 -10.70 -0.38
CA LYS A 61 -3.08 -11.34 -0.03
C LYS A 61 -2.53 -12.09 -1.24
N MET A 62 -1.23 -11.99 -1.46
CA MET A 62 -0.57 -12.60 -2.61
C MET A 62 0.84 -13.09 -2.30
N ASN A 63 1.40 -13.90 -3.19
CA ASN A 63 2.80 -14.31 -3.07
C ASN A 63 3.76 -13.21 -3.56
N ALA A 64 5.06 -13.40 -3.35
CA ALA A 64 6.09 -12.43 -3.72
C ALA A 64 6.10 -12.07 -5.22
N GLU A 65 5.87 -13.04 -6.11
CA GLU A 65 5.88 -12.81 -7.57
C GLU A 65 4.70 -11.92 -7.98
N GLN A 66 3.51 -12.22 -7.49
CA GLN A 66 2.30 -11.43 -7.73
C GLN A 66 2.44 -10.00 -7.16
N ALA A 67 3.01 -9.87 -5.95
CA ALA A 67 3.28 -8.57 -5.35
C ALA A 67 4.26 -7.76 -6.18
N GLN A 68 5.32 -8.39 -6.69
CA GLN A 68 6.27 -7.74 -7.57
C GLN A 68 5.61 -7.28 -8.87
N GLN A 69 4.79 -8.11 -9.51
CA GLN A 69 4.07 -7.75 -10.74
C GLN A 69 3.14 -6.55 -10.50
N LEU A 70 2.34 -6.58 -9.43
CA LEU A 70 1.42 -5.49 -9.09
C LEU A 70 2.18 -4.21 -8.74
N TRP A 71 3.27 -4.33 -7.99
CA TRP A 71 4.15 -3.21 -7.68
C TRP A 71 4.72 -2.58 -8.95
N GLN A 72 5.23 -3.38 -9.88
CA GLN A 72 5.75 -2.90 -11.16
C GLN A 72 4.69 -2.11 -11.96
N ALA A 73 3.44 -2.55 -11.92
CA ALA A 73 2.31 -1.86 -12.56
C ALA A 73 1.96 -0.51 -11.91
N TYR A 74 2.27 -0.29 -10.63
CA TYR A 74 2.05 1.00 -9.97
C TYR A 74 3.23 1.96 -10.12
N ILE A 75 4.43 1.44 -10.32
CA ILE A 75 5.64 2.26 -10.38
C ILE A 75 6.03 2.70 -11.80
N HIS A 76 5.56 1.99 -12.84
CA HIS A 76 5.65 2.39 -14.25
C HIS A 76 4.46 3.25 -14.67
#